data_AF-A0A1J8QF87-F1
#
_entry.id   AF-A0A1J8QF87-F1
#
_cell.length_a   1.000
_cell.length_b   1.000
_cell.length_c   1.000
_cell.angle_alpha   90.00
_cell.angle_beta   90.00
_cell.angle_gamma   90.00
#
_symmetry.space_group_name_H-M   'P 1'
#
loop_
_entity.id
_entity.type
_entity.pdbx_description
1 polymer ?
#
loop_
_entity_poly.entity_id
_entity_poly.type
_entity_poly.pdbx_seq_one_letter_code
_entity_poly.pdbx_strand_id
1 'polypeptide(L)'
;MFGRRLRAYCSADYADTSVSRTPSRFELLYVRSQITIAAKAFGLDTIDMVCVYYKDLDYLKVECEDGRRLGFNGKQAIDPAQVDIIHSTFVPT
;
A
#
# COMPACT_ATOMS: atom_id res chain seq x y z
N MET A 1 -2.62 -0.41 -26.64
CA MET A 1 -1.69 0.39 -25.80
C MET A 1 -1.30 -0.41 -24.56
N PHE A 2 -0.76 -1.61 -24.75
CA PHE A 2 -0.39 -2.55 -23.68
C PHE A 2 1.13 -2.73 -23.69
N GLY A 3 1.81 -2.46 -22.58
CA GLY A 3 3.25 -2.72 -22.53
C GLY A 3 4.08 -1.96 -21.51
N ARG A 4 3.55 -1.52 -20.37
CA ARG A 4 4.42 -1.30 -19.21
C ARG A 4 4.61 -2.65 -18.52
N ARG A 5 5.81 -3.23 -18.59
CA ARG A 5 6.18 -4.34 -17.70
C ARG A 5 5.95 -3.85 -16.27
N LEU A 6 5.01 -4.47 -15.55
CA LEU A 6 4.75 -4.18 -14.14
C LEU A 6 6.05 -4.40 -13.37
N ARG A 7 6.70 -3.30 -12.99
CA ARG A 7 7.83 -3.31 -12.08
C ARG A 7 7.32 -2.66 -10.80
N ALA A 8 6.94 -3.50 -9.85
CA ALA A 8 6.39 -3.08 -8.57
C ALA A 8 7.49 -3.13 -7.50
N TYR A 9 7.58 -2.08 -6.70
CA TYR A 9 8.39 -2.05 -5.48
C TYR A 9 7.46 -2.20 -4.27
N CYS A 10 7.73 -3.17 -3.40
CA CYS A 10 6.82 -3.61 -2.34
C CYS A 10 7.42 -3.35 -0.96
N SER A 11 6.58 -2.96 -0.01
CA SER A 11 6.94 -2.65 1.38
C SER A 11 6.80 -3.84 2.35
N ALA A 12 6.48 -5.04 1.84
CA ALA A 12 6.06 -6.19 2.66
C ALA A 12 7.11 -6.68 3.68
N ASP A 13 8.41 -6.42 3.47
CA ASP A 13 9.47 -7.01 4.31
C ASP A 13 9.75 -6.26 5.62
N TYR A 14 8.93 -5.27 5.99
CA TYR A 14 9.13 -4.54 7.26
C TYR A 14 8.77 -5.32 8.53
N ALA A 15 8.13 -6.48 8.38
CA ALA A 15 7.82 -7.35 9.52
C ALA A 15 9.07 -7.88 10.24
N ASP A 16 10.23 -7.91 9.58
CA ASP A 16 11.49 -8.42 10.14
C ASP A 16 12.22 -7.41 11.04
N THR A 17 11.74 -6.16 11.10
CA THR A 17 12.41 -5.06 11.83
C THR A 17 12.13 -5.05 13.35
N SER A 18 11.48 -6.08 13.89
CA SER A 18 10.98 -6.12 15.28
C SER A 18 10.00 -5.00 15.64
N VAL A 19 9.52 -4.25 14.64
CA VAL A 19 8.54 -3.17 14.83
C VAL A 19 7.16 -3.76 15.06
N SER A 20 6.53 -3.37 16.17
CA SER A 20 5.15 -3.74 16.48
C SER A 20 4.18 -2.85 15.73
N ARG A 21 3.33 -3.46 14.90
CA ARG A 21 2.33 -2.72 14.12
C ARG A 21 1.24 -2.16 15.03
N THR A 22 0.93 -0.88 14.86
CA THR A 22 -0.16 -0.21 15.58
C THR A 22 -1.29 0.16 14.61
N PRO A 23 -2.53 0.37 15.10
CA PRO A 23 -3.62 0.89 14.27
C PRO A 23 -3.32 2.26 13.64
N SER A 24 -2.40 3.03 14.21
CA SER A 24 -2.00 4.34 13.69
C SER A 24 -1.04 4.25 12.51
N ARG A 25 -0.26 3.17 12.43
CA ARG A 25 0.82 2.94 11.44
C ARG A 25 1.90 4.02 11.41
N PHE A 26 1.97 4.90 12.41
CA PHE A 26 2.99 5.95 12.45
C PHE A 26 4.40 5.37 12.50
N GLU A 27 4.57 4.19 13.12
CA GLU A 27 5.83 3.46 13.16
C GLU A 27 6.34 3.05 11.76
N LEU A 28 5.46 3.02 10.75
CA LEU A 28 5.78 2.66 9.36
C LEU A 28 5.84 3.89 8.43
N LEU A 29 5.56 5.09 8.92
CA LEU A 29 5.40 6.28 8.08
C LEU A 29 6.69 6.64 7.32
N TYR A 30 7.83 6.70 8.03
CA TYR A 30 9.12 7.04 7.44
C TYR A 30 9.45 6.10 6.27
N VAL A 31 9.31 4.81 6.55
CA VAL A 31 9.61 3.70 5.66
C VAL A 31 8.74 3.73 4.41
N ARG A 32 7.42 3.79 4.61
CA ARG A 32 6.45 3.82 3.51
C ARG A 32 6.72 5.02 2.59
N SER A 33 7.06 6.17 3.18
CA SER A 33 7.43 7.37 2.43
C SER A 33 8.72 7.19 1.63
N GLN A 34 9.76 6.58 2.22
CA GLN A 34 11.02 6.31 1.49
C GLN A 34 10.80 5.39 0.29
N ILE A 35 9.97 4.35 0.45
CA ILE A 35 9.64 3.39 -0.61
C ILE A 35 8.92 4.07 -1.78
N THR A 36 7.93 4.92 -1.50
CA THR A 36 7.22 5.64 -2.56
C THR A 36 8.12 6.63 -3.28
N ILE A 37 8.93 7.39 -2.55
CA ILE A 37 9.91 8.31 -3.14
C ILE A 37 10.89 7.57 -4.06
N ALA A 38 11.51 6.49 -3.56
CA ALA A 38 12.48 5.72 -4.32
C ALA A 38 11.87 5.15 -5.61
N ALA A 39 10.71 4.51 -5.52
CA ALA A 39 10.06 3.94 -6.69
C ALA A 39 9.66 4.99 -7.73
N LYS A 40 9.14 6.15 -7.29
CA LYS A 40 8.82 7.26 -8.21
C LYS A 40 10.08 7.78 -8.91
N ALA A 41 11.21 7.88 -8.21
CA ALA A 41 12.49 8.30 -8.80
C ALA A 41 12.95 7.36 -9.93
N PHE A 42 12.58 6.08 -9.87
CA PHE A 42 12.88 5.08 -10.92
C PHE A 42 11.72 4.82 -11.88
N GLY A 43 10.62 5.57 -11.79
CA GLY A 43 9.44 5.39 -12.65
C GLY A 43 8.72 4.05 -12.45
N LEU A 44 8.81 3.48 -11.25
CA LEU A 44 8.20 2.22 -10.85
C LEU A 44 6.84 2.45 -10.18
N ASP A 45 5.97 1.45 -10.28
CA ASP A 45 4.74 1.42 -9.50
C ASP A 45 5.03 0.92 -8.08
N THR A 46 4.24 1.36 -7.11
CA THR A 46 4.38 0.95 -5.70
C THR A 46 3.12 0.32 -5.17
N ILE A 47 3.29 -0.78 -4.45
CA ILE A 47 2.19 -1.52 -3.84
C ILE A 47 2.38 -1.51 -2.32
N ASP A 48 1.37 -1.01 -1.61
CA ASP A 48 1.36 -0.94 -0.16
C ASP A 48 1.11 -2.29 0.49
N MET A 49 1.45 -2.39 1.77
CA MET A 49 1.40 -3.62 2.57
C MET A 49 -0.02 -4.11 2.78
N VAL A 50 -0.14 -5.40 3.15
CA VAL A 50 -1.39 -5.99 3.63
C VAL A 50 -2.00 -5.24 4.81
N CYS A 51 -3.33 -5.17 4.83
CA CYS A 51 -4.10 -4.74 5.99
C CYS A 51 -4.19 -5.89 7.00
N VAL A 52 -3.69 -5.67 8.23
CA VAL A 52 -3.70 -6.72 9.28
C VAL A 52 -5.12 -6.94 9.80
N TYR A 53 -5.89 -5.86 9.96
CA TYR A 53 -7.29 -5.91 10.37
C TYR A 53 -8.21 -6.17 9.17
N TYR A 54 -7.93 -7.24 8.41
CA TYR A 54 -8.53 -7.49 7.10
C TYR A 54 -10.05 -7.68 7.09
N LYS A 55 -10.65 -8.02 8.23
CA LYS A 55 -12.10 -8.14 8.42
C LYS A 55 -12.80 -6.80 8.63
N ASP A 56 -12.06 -5.76 8.95
CA ASP A 56 -12.56 -4.40 9.13
C ASP A 56 -12.38 -3.62 7.82
N LEU A 57 -13.44 -3.60 7.02
CA LEU A 57 -13.44 -2.98 5.69
C LEU A 57 -13.41 -1.44 5.74
N ASP A 58 -13.93 -0.84 6.81
CA ASP A 58 -13.86 0.61 7.01
C ASP A 58 -12.43 1.02 7.35
N TYR A 59 -11.77 0.26 8.23
CA TYR A 59 -10.35 0.45 8.51
C TYR A 59 -9.47 0.22 7.27
N LEU A 60 -9.78 -0.80 6.44
CA LEU A 60 -9.10 -1.02 5.16
C LEU A 60 -9.21 0.21 4.25
N LYS A 61 -10.40 0.80 4.13
CA LYS A 61 -10.62 1.99 3.31
C LYS A 61 -9.74 3.16 3.76
N VAL A 62 -9.68 3.41 5.06
CA VAL A 62 -8.79 4.44 5.64
C VAL A 62 -7.32 4.14 5.33
N GLU A 63 -6.88 2.89 5.49
CA GLU A 63 -5.51 2.49 5.13
C GLU A 63 -5.20 2.69 3.65
N CYS A 64 -6.14 2.38 2.75
CA CYS A 64 -6.00 2.59 1.32
C CYS A 64 -5.88 4.08 0.98
N GLU A 65 -6.72 4.93 1.59
CA GLU A 65 -6.65 6.38 1.40
C GLU A 65 -5.32 6.96 1.88
N ASP A 66 -4.82 6.52 3.03
CA ASP A 66 -3.51 6.92 3.54
C ASP A 66 -2.38 6.47 2.59
N GLY A 67 -2.44 5.23 2.10
CA GLY A 67 -1.47 4.71 1.13
C GLY A 67 -1.47 5.53 -0.18
N ARG A 68 -2.65 5.85 -0.70
CA ARG A 68 -2.80 6.69 -1.88
C ARG A 68 -2.18 8.07 -1.68
N ARG A 69 -2.40 8.70 -0.51
CA ARG A 69 -1.81 10.01 -0.15
C ARG A 69 -0.28 9.95 -0.07
N LEU A 70 0.30 8.83 0.34
CA LEU A 70 1.75 8.60 0.35
C LEU A 70 2.34 8.33 -1.04
N GLY A 71 1.50 8.15 -2.07
CA GLY A 71 1.91 7.95 -3.45
C GLY A 71 1.97 6.49 -3.91
N PHE A 72 1.35 5.57 -3.16
CA PHE A 72 1.15 4.19 -3.61
C PHE A 72 0.18 4.10 -4.78
N ASN A 73 0.42 3.12 -5.67
CA ASN A 73 -0.43 2.81 -6.83
C ASN A 73 -1.45 1.70 -6.52
N GLY A 74 -1.33 1.01 -5.39
CA GLY A 74 -2.21 -0.08 -5.00
C GLY A 74 -1.86 -0.61 -3.62
N LYS A 75 -2.54 -1.68 -3.20
CA LYS A 75 -2.35 -2.37 -1.92
C LYS A 75 -2.47 -3.88 -2.11
N GLN A 76 -1.70 -4.65 -1.35
CA GLN A 76 -1.84 -6.11 -1.33
C GLN A 76 -3.18 -6.52 -0.69
N ALA A 77 -3.94 -7.34 -1.41
CA ALA A 77 -5.16 -7.98 -0.91
C ALA A 77 -4.83 -9.39 -0.38
N ILE A 78 -5.39 -9.75 0.77
CA ILE A 78 -5.30 -11.12 1.34
C ILE A 78 -6.66 -11.81 1.43
N ASP A 79 -7.74 -11.07 1.21
CA ASP A 79 -9.12 -11.57 1.17
C ASP A 79 -9.85 -10.97 -0.05
N PRO A 80 -10.64 -11.76 -0.80
CA PRO A 80 -11.38 -11.27 -1.97
C PRO A 80 -12.29 -10.07 -1.68
N ALA A 81 -12.85 -9.95 -0.47
CA ALA A 81 -13.72 -8.83 -0.09
C ALA A 81 -13.01 -7.47 -0.09
N GLN A 82 -11.67 -7.45 -0.11
CA GLN A 82 -10.87 -6.24 -0.13
C GLN A 82 -10.72 -5.63 -1.53
N VAL A 83 -10.92 -6.42 -2.58
CA VAL A 83 -10.55 -6.06 -3.96
C VAL A 83 -11.27 -4.80 -4.43
N ASP A 84 -12.58 -4.71 -4.22
CA ASP A 84 -13.38 -3.57 -4.68
C ASP A 84 -13.00 -2.27 -3.97
N ILE A 85 -12.74 -2.32 -2.66
CA ILE A 85 -12.30 -1.17 -1.87
C ILE A 85 -10.91 -0.72 -2.29
N ILE A 86 -9.98 -1.66 -2.48
CA ILE A 86 -8.63 -1.35 -2.96
C ILE A 86 -8.70 -0.71 -4.35
N HIS A 87 -9.36 -1.36 -5.32
CA HIS A 87 -9.44 -0.82 -6.68
C HIS A 87 -10.10 0.56 -6.72
N SER A 88 -11.26 0.74 -6.09
CA SER A 88 -11.96 2.02 -6.07
C SER A 88 -11.16 3.15 -5.44
N THR A 89 -10.23 2.84 -4.53
CA THR A 89 -9.40 3.85 -3.89
C THR A 89 -8.23 4.31 -4.78
N PHE A 90 -7.61 3.39 -5.52
CA PHE A 90 -6.37 3.68 -6.27
C PHE A 90 -6.60 4.03 -7.76
N VAL A 91 -7.84 4.01 -8.24
CA VAL A 91 -8.18 4.55 -9.58
C VAL A 91 -8.18 6.09 -9.58
N PRO A 92 -7.76 6.74 -10.67
CA PRO A 92 -7.89 8.20 -10.81
C PRO A 92 -9.37 8.62 -10.77
N THR A 93 -9.66 9.65 -9.97
CA THR A 93 -10.92 10.42 -10.03
C THR A 93 -10.81 11.54 -11.05
#